data_AF-A0A178DR02-F1
#
_entry.id   AF-A0A178DR02-F1
#
_cell.length_a   1.000
_cell.length_b   1.000
_cell.length_c   1.000
_cell.angle_alpha   90.00
_cell.angle_beta   90.00
_cell.angle_gamma   90.00
#
_symmetry.space_group_name_H-M   'P 1'
#
loop_
_entity.id
_entity.type
_entity.pdbx_description
1 polymer ?
#
loop_
_entity_poly.entity_id
_entity_poly.type
_entity_poly.pdbx_seq_one_letter_code
_entity_poly.pdbx_strand_id
1 'polypeptide(L)'
;MSTNQLETQPVQEVFADSLNEQQEDAIPDVKSGVRVDPNAALQSARFFKGDLVHMSQIVNGQRVKGVYTVSVSQYNSRGGYIEYQLLDALTEKLYKNGAWVREKDLKIERRT
;
A
#
# COMPACT_ATOMS: atom_id res chain seq x y z
N MET A 1 28.88 -1.70 56.52
CA MET A 1 30.21 -1.10 56.36
C MET A 1 30.30 -0.57 54.94
N SER A 2 30.26 0.75 54.80
CA SER A 2 30.40 1.55 53.58
C SER A 2 31.82 1.50 53.01
N THR A 3 31.95 1.72 51.70
CA THR A 3 32.85 2.68 51.01
C THR A 3 32.61 2.54 49.49
N ASN A 4 31.83 3.42 48.86
CA ASN A 4 32.16 4.74 48.31
C ASN A 4 32.66 4.71 46.85
N GLN A 5 31.94 5.49 46.05
CA GLN A 5 32.10 5.81 44.63
C GLN A 5 33.38 6.61 44.35
N LEU A 6 33.90 6.49 43.13
CA LEU A 6 34.83 7.45 42.52
C LEU A 6 34.45 7.61 41.03
N GLU A 7 33.85 8.75 40.72
CA GLU A 7 33.70 9.30 39.36
C GLU A 7 35.02 9.96 38.93
N THR A 8 35.36 9.89 37.63
CA THR A 8 36.06 10.99 36.91
C THR A 8 36.02 10.76 35.38
N GLN A 9 35.07 11.45 34.74
CA GLN A 9 35.10 12.32 33.54
C GLN A 9 35.79 11.93 32.18
N PRO A 10 35.29 12.47 31.04
CA PRO A 10 35.60 12.01 29.68
C PRO A 10 36.84 12.68 29.06
N VAL A 11 37.58 11.92 28.26
CA VAL A 11 38.68 12.44 27.43
C VAL A 11 38.13 12.91 26.08
N GLN A 12 38.36 14.18 25.77
CA GLN A 12 38.02 14.85 24.52
C GLN A 12 39.30 14.96 23.68
N GLU A 13 39.40 14.24 22.56
CA GLU A 13 40.53 14.35 21.63
C GLU A 13 40.09 14.95 20.28
N VAL A 14 40.44 16.23 20.15
CA VAL A 14 41.03 16.97 19.02
C VAL A 14 40.59 16.63 17.59
N PHE A 15 39.98 17.65 16.96
CA PHE A 15 39.75 17.84 15.54
C PHE A 15 41.03 17.68 14.70
N ALA A 16 40.96 16.84 13.66
CA ALA A 16 41.87 16.89 12.52
C ALA A 16 41.03 17.12 11.25
N ASP A 17 41.03 18.37 10.78
CA ASP A 17 40.65 18.73 9.42
C ASP A 17 41.52 17.94 8.43
N SER A 18 40.88 17.13 7.60
CA SER A 18 41.48 16.59 6.38
C SER A 18 40.52 16.88 5.24
N LEU A 19 40.70 18.09 4.71
CA LEU A 19 40.16 18.52 3.43
C LEU A 19 40.64 17.59 2.31
N ASN A 20 39.70 17.27 1.44
CA ASN A 20 39.89 17.20 -0.01
C ASN A 20 40.54 15.93 -0.60
N GLU A 21 39.74 14.88 -0.78
CA GLU A 21 39.87 13.99 -1.94
C GLU A 21 38.51 13.81 -2.62
N GLN A 22 38.29 14.65 -3.62
CA GLN A 22 37.60 14.37 -4.88
C GLN A 22 36.56 13.24 -4.83
N GLN A 23 35.34 13.60 -4.45
CA GLN A 23 34.16 12.84 -4.79
C GLN A 23 33.98 12.95 -6.30
N GLU A 24 34.54 12.00 -7.06
CA GLU A 24 34.17 11.81 -8.45
C GLU A 24 32.65 11.67 -8.49
N ASP A 25 31.98 12.68 -9.06
CA ASP A 25 30.59 12.60 -9.47
C ASP A 25 30.50 11.49 -10.52
N ALA A 26 30.38 10.25 -10.05
CA ALA A 26 29.95 9.12 -10.83
C ALA A 26 28.48 9.38 -11.18
N ILE A 27 28.25 10.18 -12.23
CA ILE A 27 26.97 10.29 -12.91
C ILE A 27 26.59 8.84 -13.25
N PRO A 28 25.54 8.27 -12.64
CA PRO A 28 25.15 6.92 -12.99
C PRO A 28 24.72 6.93 -14.46
N ASP A 29 25.50 6.30 -15.33
CA ASP A 29 25.19 6.06 -16.75
C ASP A 29 24.13 4.97 -16.90
N VAL A 30 23.11 5.01 -16.04
CA VAL A 30 22.05 4.02 -15.95
C VAL A 30 20.74 4.76 -16.09
N LYS A 31 20.14 4.61 -17.27
CA LYS A 31 18.75 4.91 -17.59
C LYS A 31 17.90 4.64 -16.35
N SER A 32 17.33 5.71 -15.77
CA SER A 32 16.56 5.64 -14.53
C SER A 32 15.47 4.59 -14.67
N GLY A 33 15.68 3.42 -14.05
CA GLY A 33 14.67 2.39 -13.98
C GLY A 33 13.54 2.93 -13.12
N VAL A 34 12.41 3.28 -13.73
CA VAL A 34 11.19 3.62 -12.99
C VAL A 34 10.76 2.36 -12.24
N ARG A 35 11.15 2.27 -10.97
CA ARG A 35 10.64 1.24 -10.06
C ARG A 35 9.24 1.67 -9.65
N VAL A 36 8.22 0.93 -10.09
CA VAL A 36 6.85 1.11 -9.61
C VAL A 36 6.79 0.53 -8.20
N ASP A 37 6.70 1.39 -7.20
CA ASP A 37 6.46 0.98 -5.82
C ASP A 37 5.00 0.47 -5.68
N PRO A 38 4.79 -0.81 -5.29
CA PRO A 38 3.45 -1.34 -5.05
C PRO A 38 2.68 -0.58 -3.96
N ASN A 39 3.38 -0.01 -2.96
CA ASN A 39 2.75 0.75 -1.89
C ASN A 39 2.21 2.09 -2.39
N ALA A 40 2.94 2.76 -3.27
CA ALA A 40 2.47 3.99 -3.92
C ALA A 40 1.21 3.72 -4.76
N ALA A 41 1.13 2.56 -5.42
CA ALA A 41 -0.07 2.18 -6.15
C ALA A 41 -1.27 1.95 -5.21
N LEU A 42 -1.08 1.32 -4.05
CA LEU A 42 -2.16 1.15 -3.06
C LEU A 42 -2.67 2.47 -2.49
N GLN A 43 -1.84 3.51 -2.39
CA GLN A 43 -2.28 4.85 -1.99
C GLN A 43 -3.23 5.50 -3.01
N SER A 44 -3.18 5.06 -4.27
CA SER A 44 -4.08 5.52 -5.33
C SER A 44 -5.41 4.75 -5.41
N ALA A 45 -5.66 3.82 -4.48
CA ALA A 45 -6.90 3.07 -4.41
C ALA A 45 -8.12 3.98 -4.35
N ARG A 46 -9.09 3.74 -5.24
CA ARG A 46 -10.34 4.50 -5.27
C ARG A 46 -11.27 4.14 -4.11
N PHE A 47 -11.20 2.91 -3.63
CA PHE A 47 -12.07 2.37 -2.59
C PHE A 47 -11.23 1.86 -1.41
N PHE A 48 -11.75 2.05 -0.21
CA PHE A 48 -11.11 1.60 1.02
C PHE A 48 -11.93 0.49 1.68
N LYS A 49 -11.29 -0.25 2.60
CA LYS A 49 -11.97 -1.27 3.40
C LYS A 49 -13.17 -0.67 4.14
N GLY A 50 -14.33 -1.32 4.02
CA GLY A 50 -15.59 -0.86 4.61
C GLY A 50 -16.46 -0.04 3.65
N ASP A 51 -15.93 0.42 2.51
CA ASP A 51 -16.73 1.16 1.54
C ASP A 51 -17.82 0.28 0.92
N LEU A 52 -18.98 0.90 0.68
CA LEU A 52 -20.10 0.26 0.00
C LEU A 52 -20.01 0.54 -1.50
N VAL A 53 -19.91 -0.54 -2.27
CA VAL A 53 -19.76 -0.50 -3.73
C VAL A 53 -20.82 -1.36 -4.39
N HIS A 54 -21.07 -1.11 -5.67
CA HIS A 54 -21.93 -1.95 -6.48
C HIS A 54 -21.27 -2.30 -7.81
N MET A 55 -21.69 -3.43 -8.38
CA MET A 55 -21.37 -3.83 -9.73
C MET A 55 -22.55 -4.53 -10.39
N SER A 56 -22.56 -4.57 -11.72
CA SER A 56 -23.52 -5.38 -12.47
C SER A 56 -23.11 -6.85 -12.49
N GLN A 57 -24.05 -7.76 -12.25
CA GLN A 57 -23.81 -9.20 -12.26
C GLN A 57 -24.88 -9.89 -13.09
N ILE A 58 -24.55 -11.07 -13.62
CA ILE A 58 -25.52 -11.91 -14.33
C ILE A 58 -25.90 -13.05 -13.39
N VAL A 59 -27.17 -13.07 -12.98
CA VAL A 59 -27.75 -14.13 -12.14
C VAL A 59 -28.93 -14.70 -12.91
N ASN A 60 -28.92 -16.02 -13.15
CA ASN A 60 -29.96 -16.71 -13.91
C ASN A 60 -30.27 -16.07 -15.29
N GLY A 61 -29.22 -15.62 -16.00
CA GLY A 61 -29.34 -14.98 -17.31
C GLY A 61 -29.80 -13.51 -17.28
N GLN A 62 -30.15 -12.97 -16.11
CA GLN A 62 -30.56 -11.58 -15.97
C GLN A 62 -29.44 -10.72 -15.36
N ARG A 63 -29.30 -9.49 -15.87
CA ARG A 63 -28.35 -8.52 -15.31
C ARG A 63 -28.98 -7.82 -14.11
N VAL A 64 -28.39 -8.02 -12.94
CA VAL A 64 -28.80 -7.44 -11.66
C VAL A 64 -27.69 -6.58 -11.07
N LYS A 65 -28.07 -5.64 -10.19
CA LYS A 65 -27.11 -4.84 -9.41
C LYS A 65 -26.78 -5.61 -8.13
N GLY A 66 -25.52 -5.99 -7.95
CA GLY A 66 -25.03 -6.53 -6.68
C GLY A 66 -24.40 -5.42 -5.84
N VAL A 67 -24.71 -5.41 -4.54
CA VAL A 67 -24.18 -4.45 -3.57
C VAL A 67 -23.24 -5.18 -2.61
N TYR A 68 -22.06 -4.59 -2.39
CA TYR A 68 -20.97 -5.21 -1.66
C TYR A 68 -20.26 -4.23 -0.75
N THR A 69 -19.59 -4.77 0.26
CA THR A 69 -18.65 -4.06 1.11
C THR A 69 -17.22 -4.48 0.74
N VAL A 70 -16.32 -3.51 0.59
CA VAL A 70 -14.90 -3.80 0.34
C VAL A 70 -14.26 -4.40 1.59
N SER A 71 -13.67 -5.59 1.47
CA SER A 71 -12.99 -6.29 2.57
C SER A 71 -11.50 -6.04 2.59
N VAL A 72 -10.85 -6.30 1.45
CA VAL A 72 -9.40 -6.20 1.27
C VAL A 72 -9.12 -5.68 -0.14
N SER A 73 -8.07 -4.88 -0.29
CA SER A 73 -7.53 -4.45 -1.58
C SER A 73 -6.12 -5.00 -1.79
N GLN A 74 -5.75 -5.23 -3.05
CA GLN A 74 -4.39 -5.60 -3.43
C GLN A 74 -4.01 -4.95 -4.76
N TYR A 75 -2.72 -4.67 -4.94
CA TYR A 75 -2.19 -4.23 -6.22
C TYR A 75 -1.76 -5.44 -7.06
N ASN A 76 -2.34 -5.59 -8.24
CA ASN A 76 -1.94 -6.60 -9.22
C ASN A 76 -0.79 -6.05 -10.07
N SER A 77 0.45 -6.40 -9.73
CA SER A 77 1.66 -5.90 -10.40
C SER A 77 1.77 -6.30 -11.87
N ARG A 78 1.23 -7.46 -12.25
CA ARG A 78 1.21 -7.92 -13.65
C ARG A 78 0.23 -7.10 -14.49
N GLY A 79 -0.88 -6.70 -13.89
CA GLY A 79 -1.95 -5.96 -14.54
C GLY A 79 -1.82 -4.43 -14.46
N GLY A 80 -1.10 -3.93 -13.46
CA GLY A 80 -0.99 -2.50 -13.18
C GLY A 80 -2.27 -1.89 -12.61
N TYR A 81 -3.12 -2.68 -11.94
CA TYR A 81 -4.39 -2.22 -11.39
C TYR A 81 -4.67 -2.78 -9.99
N ILE A 82 -5.60 -2.14 -9.29
CA ILE A 82 -6.03 -2.53 -7.96
C ILE A 82 -7.23 -3.47 -8.08
N GLU A 83 -7.19 -4.52 -7.28
CA GLU A 83 -8.26 -5.49 -7.14
C GLU A 83 -8.77 -5.51 -5.70
N TYR A 84 -10.02 -5.90 -5.56
CA TYR A 84 -10.74 -5.89 -4.30
C TYR A 84 -11.40 -7.24 -4.05
N GLN A 85 -11.28 -7.73 -2.83
CA GLN A 85 -12.18 -8.76 -2.30
C GLN A 85 -13.40 -8.09 -1.69
N LEU A 86 -14.55 -8.68 -1.97
CA LEU A 86 -15.84 -8.09 -1.66
C LEU A 86 -16.63 -9.03 -0.76
N LEU A 87 -17.31 -8.44 0.22
CA LEU A 87 -18.31 -9.10 1.05
C LEU A 87 -19.69 -8.70 0.53
N ASP A 88 -20.57 -9.67 0.39
CA ASP A 88 -21.98 -9.39 0.12
C ASP A 88 -22.56 -8.58 1.29
N ALA A 89 -23.19 -7.44 0.99
CA ALA A 89 -23.65 -6.51 2.02
C ALA A 89 -24.77 -7.08 2.91
N LEU A 90 -25.48 -8.12 2.45
CA LEU A 90 -26.57 -8.74 3.20
C LEU A 90 -26.11 -10.02 3.92
N THR A 91 -25.28 -10.82 3.27
CA THR A 91 -24.90 -12.14 3.79
C THR A 91 -23.54 -12.17 4.46
N GLU A 92 -22.75 -11.10 4.35
CA GLU A 92 -21.35 -11.00 4.82
C GLU A 92 -20.44 -12.12 4.30
N LYS A 93 -20.83 -12.78 3.21
CA LYS A 93 -20.04 -13.82 2.57
C LYS A 93 -19.14 -13.21 1.51
N LEU A 94 -17.94 -13.79 1.37
CA LEU A 94 -17.03 -13.40 0.29
C LEU A 94 -17.66 -13.70 -1.06
N TYR A 95 -17.65 -12.69 -1.93
CA TYR A 95 -18.12 -12.81 -3.29
C TYR A 95 -17.36 -13.91 -4.04
N LYS A 96 -18.08 -14.86 -4.62
CA LYS A 96 -17.53 -16.03 -5.35
C LYS A 96 -16.36 -16.70 -4.62
N ASN A 97 -16.50 -16.92 -3.31
CA ASN A 97 -15.49 -17.55 -2.46
C ASN A 97 -14.15 -16.78 -2.40
N GLY A 98 -14.20 -15.43 -2.48
CA GLY A 98 -13.01 -14.58 -2.35
C GLY A 98 -12.39 -14.20 -3.70
N ALA A 99 -13.19 -14.17 -4.76
CA ALA A 99 -12.72 -13.71 -6.06
C ALA A 99 -12.29 -12.24 -6.02
N TRP A 100 -11.19 -11.94 -6.70
CA TRP A 100 -10.67 -10.60 -6.86
C TRP A 100 -11.40 -9.88 -8.00
N VAL A 101 -11.90 -8.68 -7.71
CA VAL A 101 -12.65 -7.85 -8.65
C VAL A 101 -11.90 -6.56 -8.91
N ARG A 102 -11.78 -6.16 -10.19
CA ARG A 102 -11.01 -4.99 -10.56
C ARG A 102 -11.75 -3.70 -10.21
N GLU A 103 -10.98 -2.67 -9.91
CA GLU A 103 -11.51 -1.34 -9.60
C GLU A 103 -12.50 -0.81 -10.63
N LYS A 104 -12.21 -0.97 -11.92
CA LYS A 104 -13.04 -0.46 -13.03
C LYS A 104 -14.45 -1.06 -13.07
N ASP A 105 -14.64 -2.26 -12.51
CA ASP A 105 -15.90 -2.97 -12.52
C ASP A 105 -16.80 -2.55 -11.34
N LEU A 106 -16.24 -1.78 -10.40
CA LEU A 106 -16.90 -1.29 -9.20
C LEU A 106 -17.30 0.18 -9.35
N LYS A 107 -18.42 0.51 -8.72
CA LYS A 107 -18.92 1.88 -8.62
C LYS A 107 -19.30 2.15 -7.17
N ILE A 108 -19.08 3.38 -6.72
CA ILE A 108 -19.48 3.77 -5.37
C ILE A 108 -21.00 3.73 -5.25
N GLU A 109 -21.52 3.14 -4.18
CA GLU A 109 -22.94 3.25 -3.87
C GLU A 109 -23.18 4.63 -3.24
N ARG A 110 -23.87 5.52 -3.97
CA ARG A 110 -24.32 6.78 -3.38
C ARG A 110 -25.46 6.48 -2.42
N ARG A 111 -25.30 6.82 -1.14
CA ARG A 111 -26.43 6.97 -0.22
C ARG A 111 -27.11 8.29 -0.59
N THR A 112 -28.32 8.23 -1.13
CA THR A 112 -29.25 9.36 -1.25
C THR A 112 -30.03 9.52 0.03
#